data_AF-A0A0G0IRB6-F1
#
_entry.id   AF-A0A0G0IRB6-F1
#
_cell.length_a   1.000
_cell.length_b   1.000
_cell.length_c   1.000
_cell.angle_alpha   90.00
_cell.angle_beta   90.00
_cell.angle_gamma   90.00
#
_symmetry.space_group_name_H-M   'P 1'
#
loop_
_entity.id
_entity.type
_entity.pdbx_description
1 polymer ?
#
loop_
_entity_poly.entity_id
_entity_poly.type
_entity_poly.pdbx_seq_one_letter_code
_entity_poly.pdbx_strand_id
1 'polypeptide(L)'
;MLDIKFIRKNADLIKKSAHDKHLKIDIDKLLKIDEERVKIIQEMDALRAEQNKLSKTKPSDEIVKKLKKSKTEIADFEKKLSDINETYLDLMIKCRGFGFAGFQARRKSFGIPRILCEK
;
A
#
# COMPACT_ATOMS: atom_id res chain seq x y z
N MET A 1 10.30 10.03 -2.78
CA MET A 1 9.47 8.87 -3.19
C MET A 1 8.03 9.37 -3.26
N LEU A 2 7.25 9.03 -4.29
CA LEU A 2 5.85 9.49 -4.39
C LEU A 2 5.05 9.01 -3.17
N ASP A 3 4.30 9.91 -2.55
CA ASP A 3 3.51 9.61 -1.36
C ASP A 3 2.23 8.84 -1.75
N ILE A 4 1.97 7.70 -1.11
CA ILE A 4 0.80 6.85 -1.42
C ILE A 4 -0.53 7.59 -1.15
N LYS A 5 -0.57 8.54 -0.22
CA LYS A 5 -1.76 9.35 0.05
C LYS A 5 -2.08 10.23 -1.16
N PHE A 6 -1.04 10.69 -1.87
CA PHE A 6 -1.23 11.44 -3.11
C PHE A 6 -1.80 10.55 -4.22
N ILE A 7 -1.35 9.29 -4.31
CA ILE A 7 -1.85 8.32 -5.29
C ILE A 7 -3.33 8.00 -5.05
N ARG A 8 -3.72 7.79 -3.78
CA ARG A 8 -5.11 7.54 -3.39
C ARG A 8 -6.04 8.74 -3.68
N LYS A 9 -5.59 9.97 -3.39
CA LYS A 9 -6.40 11.18 -3.59
C LYS A 9 -6.55 11.57 -5.06
N ASN A 10 -5.54 11.32 -5.88
CA ASN A 10 -5.45 11.82 -7.25
C ASN A 10 -5.30 10.70 -8.29
N ALA A 11 -5.92 9.54 -8.06
CA ALA A 11 -5.80 8.37 -8.94
C ALA A 11 -6.18 8.68 -10.40
N ASP A 12 -7.22 9.49 -10.64
CA ASP A 12 -7.64 9.91 -11.99
C ASP A 12 -6.58 10.76 -12.72
N LEU A 13 -6.00 11.74 -12.01
CA LEU A 13 -4.95 12.61 -12.56
C LEU A 13 -3.69 11.83 -12.92
N ILE A 14 -3.35 10.82 -12.11
CA ILE A 14 -2.19 9.96 -12.34
C ILE A 14 -2.46 9.02 -13.52
N LYS A 15 -3.68 8.48 -13.66
CA LYS A 15 -4.08 7.68 -14.83
C LYS A 15 -3.94 8.48 -16.13
N LYS A 16 -4.43 9.71 -16.16
CA LYS A 16 -4.29 10.62 -17.31
C LYS A 16 -2.83 10.93 -17.62
N SER A 17 -2.02 11.22 -16.59
CA SER A 17 -0.59 11.52 -16.75
C SER A 17 0.23 10.31 -17.19
N ALA A 18 -0.14 9.10 -16.76
CA ALA A 18 0.50 7.86 -17.21
C ALA A 18 0.19 7.58 -18.67
N HIS A 19 -1.05 7.83 -19.11
CA HIS A 19 -1.45 7.72 -20.51
C HIS A 19 -0.71 8.74 -21.41
N ASP A 20 -0.64 10.02 -21.01
CA ASP A 20 0.08 11.07 -21.79
C ASP A 20 1.58 10.80 -21.90
N LYS A 21 2.18 10.17 -20.87
CA LYS A 21 3.59 9.76 -20.86
C LYS A 21 3.85 8.38 -21.48
N HIS A 22 2.83 7.71 -22.01
CA HIS A 22 2.89 6.33 -22.51
C HIS A 22 3.52 5.32 -21.53
N LEU A 23 3.35 5.55 -20.23
CA LEU A 23 3.85 4.66 -19.19
C LEU A 23 2.82 3.55 -18.96
N LYS A 24 3.23 2.29 -19.18
CA LYS A 24 2.46 1.10 -18.76
C LYS A 24 2.58 0.93 -17.24
N ILE A 25 1.84 1.73 -16.48
CA ILE A 25 1.74 1.60 -15.02
C ILE A 25 0.30 1.32 -14.65
N ASP A 26 0.07 0.16 -14.03
CA ASP A 26 -1.23 -0.24 -13.50
C ASP A 26 -1.47 0.38 -12.11
N ILE A 27 -2.03 1.59 -12.08
CA ILE A 27 -2.35 2.30 -10.83
C ILE A 27 -3.40 1.54 -10.00
N ASP A 28 -4.31 0.82 -10.66
CA ASP A 28 -5.32 -0.02 -10.01
C ASP A 28 -4.69 -1.18 -9.22
N LYS A 29 -3.67 -1.83 -9.80
CA LYS A 29 -2.92 -2.90 -9.12
C LYS A 29 -2.13 -2.35 -7.95
N LEU A 30 -1.51 -1.18 -8.10
CA LEU A 30 -0.76 -0.53 -7.02
C LEU A 30 -1.66 -0.21 -5.82
N LEU A 31 -2.87 0.29 -6.06
CA LEU A 31 -3.85 0.56 -5.00
C LEU A 31 -4.30 -0.73 -4.29
N LYS A 32 -4.59 -1.79 -5.05
CA LYS A 32 -4.98 -3.09 -4.49
C LYS A 32 -3.90 -3.69 -3.59
N ILE A 33 -2.66 -3.72 -4.06
CA ILE A 33 -1.51 -4.27 -3.31
C ILE A 33 -1.29 -3.49 -2.00
N ASP A 34 -1.47 -2.16 -2.04
CA ASP A 34 -1.39 -1.32 -0.85
C ASP A 34 -2.55 -1.58 0.13
N GLU A 35 -3.78 -1.77 -0.35
CA GLU A 35 -4.91 -2.18 0.49
C GLU A 35 -4.68 -3.55 1.14
N GLU A 36 -4.17 -4.53 0.39
CA GLU A 36 -3.83 -5.86 0.90
C GLU A 36 -2.75 -5.78 1.97
N ARG A 37 -1.70 -4.98 1.73
CA ARG A 37 -0.63 -4.74 2.72
C ARG A 37 -1.17 -4.17 4.01
N VAL A 38 -2.05 -3.15 3.94
CA VAL A 38 -2.65 -2.53 5.14
C VAL A 38 -3.53 -3.52 5.89
N LYS A 39 -4.33 -4.33 5.18
CA LYS A 39 -5.18 -5.36 5.79
C LYS A 39 -4.34 -6.39 6.55
N ILE A 40 -3.29 -6.93 5.94
CA ILE A 40 -2.42 -7.93 6.58
C ILE A 40 -1.74 -7.35 7.83
N ILE A 41 -1.28 -6.10 7.77
CA ILE A 41 -0.68 -5.44 8.94
C ILE A 41 -1.72 -5.30 10.08
N GLN A 42 -2.96 -4.95 9.76
CA GLN A 42 -4.04 -4.86 10.76
C GLN A 42 -4.38 -6.21 11.37
N GLU A 43 -4.46 -7.27 10.56
CA GLU A 43 -4.69 -8.64 11.04
C GLU A 43 -3.55 -9.11 11.94
N MET A 44 -2.29 -8.82 11.58
CA MET A 44 -1.12 -9.13 12.41
C MET A 44 -1.15 -8.39 13.75
N ASP A 45 -1.51 -7.11 13.75
CA ASP A 45 -1.61 -6.31 14.98
C ASP A 45 -2.73 -6.82 15.89
N ALA A 46 -3.88 -7.19 15.32
CA ALA A 46 -4.97 -7.83 16.04
C ALA A 46 -4.54 -9.15 16.68
N LEU A 47 -3.86 -10.03 15.93
CA LEU A 47 -3.35 -11.30 16.45
C LEU A 47 -2.30 -11.11 17.56
N ARG A 48 -1.44 -10.10 17.45
CA ARG A 48 -0.48 -9.72 18.51
C ARG A 48 -1.19 -9.19 19.75
N ALA A 49 -2.24 -8.39 19.58
CA ALA A 49 -3.05 -7.89 20.67
C ALA A 49 -3.79 -9.03 21.38
N GLU A 50 -4.34 -10.00 20.64
CA GLU A 50 -4.96 -11.20 21.19
C GLU A 50 -3.94 -12.05 21.95
N GLN A 51 -2.74 -12.26 21.40
CA GLN A 51 -1.66 -12.97 22.09
C GLN A 51 -1.32 -12.32 23.43
N ASN A 52 -1.15 -10.99 23.46
CA ASN A 52 -0.86 -10.25 24.69
C ASN A 52 -1.99 -10.31 25.73
N LYS A 53 -3.26 -10.33 25.28
CA LYS A 53 -4.43 -10.51 26.17
C LYS A 53 -4.43 -11.91 26.77
N LEU A 54 -4.21 -12.94 25.95
CA LEU A 54 -4.17 -14.34 26.38
C LEU A 54 -3.00 -14.64 27.32
N SER A 55 -1.85 -14.00 27.12
CA SER A 55 -0.68 -14.12 28.01
C SER A 55 -0.89 -13.51 29.40
N LYS A 56 -1.86 -12.60 29.57
CA LYS A 56 -2.24 -12.02 30.89
C LYS A 56 -3.23 -12.90 31.67
N THR A 57 -3.86 -13.87 31.03
CA THR A 57 -4.83 -14.79 31.66
C THR A 57 -4.17 -16.10 32.10
N LYS A 58 -4.69 -16.74 33.17
CA LYS A 58 -4.15 -17.99 33.73
C LYS A 58 -4.00 -19.07 32.64
N PRO A 59 -2.90 -19.82 32.59
CA PRO A 59 -2.65 -20.80 31.54
C PRO A 59 -3.62 -21.98 31.69
N SER A 60 -4.61 -22.04 30.80
CA SER A 60 -5.42 -23.23 30.53
C SER A 60 -4.94 -23.88 29.22
N ASP A 61 -5.00 -25.20 29.10
CA ASP A 61 -4.56 -25.96 27.93
C ASP A 61 -5.18 -25.50 26.60
N GLU A 62 -6.39 -24.94 26.65
CA GLU A 62 -7.06 -24.35 25.49
C GLU A 62 -6.37 -23.07 24.99
N ILE A 63 -5.84 -22.26 25.90
CA ILE A 63 -5.15 -21.01 25.59
C ILE A 63 -3.81 -21.32 24.93
N VAL A 64 -3.09 -22.35 25.40
CA VAL A 64 -1.83 -22.80 24.80
C VAL A 64 -2.02 -23.26 23.36
N LYS A 65 -3.12 -23.96 23.06
CA LYS A 65 -3.48 -24.34 21.67
C LYS A 65 -3.76 -23.12 20.80
N LYS A 66 -4.52 -22.13 21.30
CA LYS A 66 -4.80 -20.88 20.57
C LYS A 66 -3.53 -20.07 20.29
N LEU A 67 -2.60 -20.01 21.25
CA LEU A 67 -1.31 -19.34 21.11
C LEU A 67 -0.40 -19.99 20.06
N LYS A 68 -0.43 -21.33 19.94
CA LYS A 68 0.33 -22.03 18.90
C LYS A 68 -0.25 -21.78 17.50
N LYS A 69 -1.58 -21.76 17.38
CA LYS A 69 -2.28 -21.44 16.10
C LYS A 69 -2.02 -20.01 15.64
N SER A 70 -2.14 -19.04 16.54
CA SER A 70 -1.88 -17.64 16.18
C SER A 70 -0.42 -17.40 15.78
N LYS A 71 0.54 -18.11 16.37
CA LYS A 71 1.95 -18.07 15.92
C LYS A 71 2.14 -18.61 14.51
N THR A 72 1.48 -19.72 14.15
CA THR A 72 1.53 -20.24 12.78
C THR A 72 0.91 -19.27 11.79
N GLU A 73 -0.26 -18.71 12.11
CA GLU A 73 -0.94 -17.73 11.25
C GLU A 73 -0.10 -16.46 11.06
N ILE A 74 0.53 -15.94 12.12
CA ILE A 74 1.45 -14.79 12.02
C ILE A 74 2.61 -15.11 11.07
N ALA A 75 3.21 -16.30 11.15
CA ALA A 75 4.29 -16.68 10.25
C ALA A 75 3.85 -16.79 8.78
N ASP A 76 2.62 -17.24 8.52
CA ASP A 76 2.04 -17.25 7.17
C ASP A 76 1.76 -15.82 6.66
N PHE A 77 1.28 -14.92 7.52
CA PHE A 77 1.08 -13.51 7.17
C PHE A 77 2.40 -12.77 6.91
N GLU A 78 3.47 -13.07 7.65
CA GLU A 78 4.80 -12.49 7.41
C GLU A 78 5.35 -12.85 6.03
N LYS A 79 5.18 -14.11 5.60
CA LYS A 79 5.58 -14.54 4.24
C LYS A 79 4.79 -13.78 3.17
N LYS A 80 3.46 -13.76 3.28
CA LYS A 80 2.61 -13.00 2.34
C LYS A 80 2.99 -11.52 2.29
N LEU A 81 3.32 -10.94 3.45
CA LEU A 81 3.72 -9.55 3.55
C LEU A 81 5.07 -9.29 2.86
N SER A 82 6.04 -10.22 2.90
CA SER A 82 7.28 -10.10 2.13
C SER A 82 7.03 -10.12 0.62
N ASP A 83 6.22 -11.05 0.11
CA ASP A 83 5.89 -11.14 -1.32
C ASP A 83 5.19 -9.86 -1.82
N ILE A 84 4.24 -9.35 -1.02
CA ILE A 84 3.50 -8.12 -1.31
C ILE A 84 4.42 -6.89 -1.26
N ASN A 85 5.39 -6.85 -0.34
CA ASN A 85 6.34 -5.74 -0.28
C ASN A 85 7.27 -5.71 -1.49
N GLU A 86 7.76 -6.86 -1.96
CA GLU A 86 8.63 -6.92 -3.13
C GLU A 86 7.89 -6.44 -4.39
N THR A 87 6.66 -6.93 -4.60
CA THR A 87 5.81 -6.48 -5.71
C THR A 87 5.48 -4.99 -5.61
N TYR A 88 5.19 -4.49 -4.41
CA TYR A 88 4.96 -3.07 -4.16
C TYR A 88 6.18 -2.20 -4.49
N LEU A 89 7.39 -2.64 -4.08
CA LEU A 89 8.64 -1.94 -4.36
C LEU A 89 8.96 -1.92 -5.86
N ASP A 90 8.78 -3.03 -6.58
CA ASP A 90 8.93 -3.10 -8.04
C ASP A 90 8.00 -2.10 -8.74
N LEU A 91 6.73 -2.05 -8.34
CA LEU A 91 5.76 -1.10 -8.90
C LEU A 91 6.14 0.35 -8.58
N MET A 92 6.66 0.62 -7.38
CA MET A 92 7.14 1.95 -7.02
C MET A 92 8.39 2.37 -7.81
N ILE A 93 9.30 1.43 -8.12
CA ILE A 93 10.48 1.69 -8.96
C ILE A 93 10.04 2.00 -10.40
N LYS A 94 9.04 1.29 -10.93
CA LYS A 94 8.43 1.63 -12.24
C LYS A 94 7.81 3.03 -12.24
N CYS A 95 7.21 3.44 -11.11
CA CYS A 95 6.71 4.81 -10.92
C CYS A 95 7.81 5.89 -10.82
N ARG A 96 9.10 5.55 -10.71
CA ARG A 96 10.20 6.52 -10.67
C ARG A 96 10.30 7.37 -11.95
N GLY A 97 9.73 6.90 -13.06
CA GLY A 97 9.57 7.65 -14.31
C GLY A 97 8.58 8.82 -14.23
N PHE A 98 7.76 8.91 -13.17
CA PHE A 98 7.04 10.12 -12.78
C PHE A 98 8.00 11.13 -12.13
N GLY A 99 9.11 11.42 -12.80
CA GLY A 99 9.86 12.62 -12.53
C GLY A 99 8.96 13.81 -12.81
N PHE A 100 8.93 14.76 -11.88
CA PHE A 100 8.32 16.09 -11.99
C PHE A 100 8.95 16.96 -13.10
N ALA A 101 9.59 16.33 -14.10
CA ALA A 101 10.13 16.95 -15.29
C ALA A 101 9.06 16.86 -16.39
N GLY A 102 8.38 17.98 -16.64
CA GLY A 102 7.59 18.17 -17.86
C GLY A 102 6.19 18.75 -17.72
N PHE A 103 5.64 18.94 -16.51
CA PHE A 103 4.28 19.51 -16.39
C PHE A 103 4.21 21.02 -16.75
N GLN A 104 5.35 21.72 -16.89
CA GLN A 104 5.36 23.11 -17.34
C GLN A 104 5.41 23.29 -18.87
N ALA A 105 5.67 22.26 -19.67
CA ALA A 105 5.96 22.44 -21.10
C ALA A 105 4.77 22.25 -22.07
N ARG A 106 3.59 21.82 -21.60
CA ARG A 106 2.35 21.75 -22.42
C ARG A 106 1.21 22.60 -21.84
N ARG A 107 1.54 23.81 -21.35
CA ARG A 107 0.56 24.89 -21.19
C ARG A 107 0.10 25.37 -22.58
N LYS A 108 -0.79 24.65 -23.27
CA LYS A 108 -1.58 25.29 -24.34
C LYS A 108 -2.90 24.65 -24.75
N SER A 109 -3.28 23.46 -24.28
CA SER A 109 -4.50 22.85 -24.85
C SER A 109 -5.44 22.14 -23.90
N PHE A 110 -5.10 21.95 -22.62
CA PHE A 110 -6.04 21.32 -21.69
C PHE A 110 -6.34 22.25 -20.53
N GLY A 111 -7.57 22.78 -20.54
CA GLY A 111 -8.16 23.57 -19.47
C GLY A 111 -8.29 22.77 -18.18
N ILE A 112 -7.19 22.66 -17.44
CA ILE A 112 -7.18 22.15 -16.08
C ILE A 112 -7.31 23.37 -15.16
N PRO A 113 -8.37 23.47 -14.35
CA PRO A 113 -8.51 24.58 -13.42
C PRO A 113 -7.33 24.61 -12.43
N ARG A 114 -6.72 25.78 -12.37
CA ARG A 114 -5.54 26.18 -11.59
C ARG A 114 -5.86 26.19 -10.09
N ILE A 115 -5.98 25.03 -9.44
CA ILE A 115 -6.36 24.98 -8.02
C ILE A 115 -5.35 24.24 -7.13
N LEU A 116 -4.38 23.51 -7.68
CA LEU A 116 -3.43 22.76 -6.84
C LEU A 116 -2.01 23.33 -6.88
N CYS A 117 -1.88 24.60 -6.52
CA CYS A 117 -0.59 25.21 -6.23
C CYS A 117 -0.78 26.42 -5.30
N GLU A 118 -1.30 26.22 -4.09
CA GLU A 118 -1.12 27.12 -2.95
C GLU A 118 -1.74 26.48 -1.69
N LYS A 119 -0.91 25.71 -0.96
CA LYS A 119 -0.81 25.65 0.50
C LYS A 119 0.20 24.57 0.90
#